data_AF-A0A1B6IZU9-F1
#
_entry.id   AF-A0A1B6IZU9-F1
#
_cell.length_a   1.000
_cell.length_b   1.000
_cell.length_c   1.000
_cell.angle_alpha   90.00
_cell.angle_beta   90.00
_cell.angle_gamma   90.00
#
_symmetry.space_group_name_H-M   'P 1'
#
loop_
_entity.id
_entity.type
_entity.pdbx_description
1 polymer ?
#
loop_
_entity_poly.entity_id
_entity_poly.type
_entity_poly.pdbx_seq_one_letter_code
_entity_poly.pdbx_strand_id
1 'polypeptide(L)'
;GIDFYTKVSRARFEELCSDLFRNTLQPVEKALNDAKMDKSSIHDVVLVGGSTRIPKIQSLLQNFFSGKQLNLSINPDEAVAYGAAVQAAILSGDQSSAIQDVLLVDVTPLSLGIETAGGVMTKIIERN
;
A
#
# COMPACT_ATOMS: atom_id res chain seq x y z
N GLY A 1 39.05 21.52 0.71
CA GLY A 1 37.63 21.46 0.34
C GLY A 1 36.87 22.50 1.14
N ILE A 2 35.62 22.80 0.76
CA ILE A 2 34.73 23.61 1.60
C ILE A 2 33.79 22.64 2.30
N ASP A 3 33.86 22.59 3.61
CA ASP A 3 32.99 21.73 4.40
C ASP A 3 31.59 22.34 4.50
N PHE A 4 30.55 21.51 4.43
CA PHE A 4 29.15 21.93 4.51
C PHE A 4 28.48 21.36 5.76
N TYR A 5 27.95 22.25 6.59
CA TYR A 5 27.21 21.92 7.81
C TYR A 5 25.86 22.63 7.80
N THR A 6 24.77 21.87 7.92
CA THR A 6 23.41 22.41 8.04
C THR A 6 22.54 21.54 8.94
N LYS A 7 21.37 22.05 9.34
CA LYS A 7 20.36 21.32 10.12
C LYS A 7 19.05 21.30 9.36
N VAL A 8 18.43 20.12 9.27
CA VAL A 8 17.08 19.96 8.72
C VAL A 8 16.15 19.53 9.84
N SER A 9 15.16 20.36 10.15
CA SER A 9 14.12 20.01 11.12
C SER A 9 13.08 19.10 10.47
N ARG A 10 12.33 18.35 11.31
CA ARG A 10 11.19 17.56 10.83
C ARG A 10 10.17 18.42 10.07
N ALA A 11 9.84 19.59 10.62
CA ALA A 11 8.90 20.52 9.99
C ALA A 11 9.37 20.93 8.58
N ARG A 12 10.67 21.20 8.41
CA ARG A 12 11.24 21.53 7.09
C ARG A 12 11.18 20.34 6.13
N PHE A 13 11.49 19.14 6.60
CA PHE A 13 11.36 17.92 5.78
C PHE A 13 9.91 17.69 5.34
N GLU A 14 8.95 17.80 6.26
CA GLU A 14 7.53 17.63 5.95
C GLU A 14 6.98 18.70 5.01
N GLU A 15 7.48 19.94 5.12
CA GLU A 15 7.16 21.02 4.19
C GLU A 15 7.69 20.72 2.79
N LEU A 16 8.97 20.33 2.68
CA LEU A 16 9.64 20.02 1.42
C LEU A 16 9.00 18.83 0.67
N CYS A 17 8.39 17.89 1.39
CA CYS A 17 7.73 16.71 0.82
C CYS A 17 6.19 16.77 0.91
N SER A 18 5.62 17.94 1.21
CA SER A 18 4.21 18.06 1.57
C SER A 18 3.25 17.64 0.45
N ASP A 19 3.60 17.92 -0.80
CA ASP A 19 2.91 17.51 -2.01
C ASP A 19 2.99 15.99 -2.21
N LEU A 20 4.19 15.42 -2.11
CA LEU A 20 4.42 13.97 -2.24
C LEU A 20 3.63 13.19 -1.18
N PHE A 21 3.62 13.66 0.07
CA PHE A 21 2.88 13.02 1.15
C PHE A 21 1.37 13.11 0.98
N ARG A 22 0.83 14.18 0.37
CA ARG A 22 -0.61 14.28 0.08
C ARG A 22 -1.01 13.38 -1.09
N ASN A 23 -0.15 13.25 -2.10
CA ASN A 23 -0.40 12.42 -3.27
C ASN A 23 -0.54 10.93 -2.93
N THR A 24 -0.01 10.47 -1.79
CA THR A 24 -0.17 9.08 -1.35
C THR A 24 -1.62 8.71 -0.99
N LEU A 25 -2.49 9.69 -0.71
CA LEU A 25 -3.90 9.43 -0.38
C LEU A 25 -4.76 9.16 -1.63
N GLN A 26 -4.34 9.65 -2.81
CA GLN A 26 -5.11 9.45 -4.05
C GLN A 26 -5.23 7.96 -4.44
N PRO A 27 -4.15 7.15 -4.41
CA PRO A 27 -4.28 5.70 -4.63
C PRO A 27 -5.18 4.99 -3.61
N VAL A 28 -5.17 5.42 -2.35
CA VAL A 28 -6.01 4.83 -1.29
C VAL A 28 -7.48 5.08 -1.58
N GLU A 29 -7.85 6.31 -1.94
CA GLU A 29 -9.21 6.65 -2.33
C GLU A 29 -9.66 5.91 -3.60
N LYS A 30 -8.77 5.82 -4.60
CA LYS A 30 -9.03 5.05 -5.82
C LYS A 30 -9.30 3.57 -5.52
N ALA A 31 -8.51 2.96 -4.64
CA ALA A 31 -8.69 1.56 -4.25
C ALA A 31 -10.04 1.32 -3.55
N LEU A 32 -10.45 2.22 -2.65
CA LEU A 32 -11.77 2.17 -2.00
C LEU A 32 -12.91 2.28 -3.01
N ASN A 33 -12.79 3.22 -3.94
CA ASN A 33 -13.79 3.43 -5.00
C ASN A 33 -13.90 2.22 -5.92
N ASP A 34 -12.77 1.64 -6.34
CA ASP A 34 -12.74 0.44 -7.17
C ASP A 34 -13.35 -0.76 -6.45
N ALA A 35 -13.11 -0.89 -5.14
CA ALA A 35 -13.72 -1.91 -4.28
C ALA A 35 -15.19 -1.62 -3.91
N LYS A 36 -15.71 -0.41 -4.22
CA LYS A 36 -17.03 0.07 -3.80
C LYS A 36 -17.24 0.01 -2.28
N MET A 37 -16.19 0.29 -1.51
CA MET A 37 -16.20 0.24 -0.06
C MET A 37 -16.10 1.63 0.55
N ASP A 38 -16.84 1.84 1.65
CA ASP A 38 -16.66 3.03 2.47
C ASP A 38 -15.44 2.87 3.40
N LYS A 39 -14.83 3.99 3.79
CA LYS A 39 -13.69 4.02 4.72
C LYS A 39 -14.00 3.34 6.05
N SER A 40 -15.25 3.44 6.51
CA SER A 40 -15.71 2.81 7.76
C SER A 40 -15.73 1.27 7.69
N SER A 41 -15.85 0.71 6.49
CA SER A 41 -15.85 -0.75 6.26
C SER A 41 -14.46 -1.37 6.31
N ILE A 42 -13.40 -0.56 6.38
CA ILE A 42 -12.04 -1.05 6.56
C ILE A 42 -11.86 -1.49 8.01
N HIS A 43 -11.49 -2.74 8.23
CA HIS A 43 -11.29 -3.30 9.57
C HIS A 43 -9.90 -2.93 10.09
N ASP A 44 -8.86 -3.17 9.30
CA ASP A 44 -7.46 -2.96 9.66
C ASP A 44 -6.71 -2.17 8.60
N VAL A 45 -5.72 -1.39 9.04
CA VAL A 45 -4.78 -0.68 8.17
C VAL A 45 -3.37 -1.13 8.52
N VAL A 46 -2.79 -1.98 7.70
CA VAL A 46 -1.43 -2.53 7.89
C VAL A 46 -0.42 -1.66 7.15
N LEU A 47 0.66 -1.27 7.83
CA LEU A 47 1.73 -0.47 7.22
C LEU A 47 2.89 -1.35 6.76
N VAL A 48 3.30 -1.18 5.50
CA VAL A 48 4.39 -1.94 4.88
C VAL A 48 5.33 -1.01 4.14
N GLY A 49 6.64 -1.24 4.27
CA GLY A 49 7.73 -0.46 3.71
C GLY A 49 8.24 0.66 4.63
N GLY A 50 9.55 0.88 4.68
CA GLY A 50 10.20 1.78 5.65
C GLY A 50 9.72 3.23 5.63
N SER A 51 9.25 3.75 4.49
CA SER A 51 8.68 5.11 4.40
C SER A 51 7.41 5.28 5.23
N THR A 52 6.71 4.20 5.60
CA THR A 52 5.56 4.25 6.50
C THR A 52 5.96 4.59 7.95
N ARG A 53 7.25 4.58 8.30
CA ARG A 53 7.77 5.06 9.59
C ARG A 53 7.72 6.59 9.72
N ILE A 54 7.53 7.32 8.62
CA ILE A 54 7.45 8.78 8.63
C ILE A 54 6.19 9.20 9.41
N PRO A 55 6.31 9.98 10.51
CA PRO A 55 5.17 10.34 11.35
C PRO A 55 4.05 11.07 10.58
N LYS A 56 4.43 11.88 9.58
CA LYS A 56 3.47 12.60 8.74
C LYS A 56 2.59 11.67 7.91
N ILE A 57 3.15 10.60 7.35
CA ILE A 57 2.41 9.59 6.57
C ILE A 57 1.40 8.87 7.48
N GLN A 58 1.83 8.46 8.66
CA GLN A 58 0.95 7.80 9.64
C GLN A 58 -0.20 8.72 10.06
N SER A 59 0.10 9.99 10.37
CA SER A 59 -0.92 10.97 10.74
C SER A 59 -1.91 11.22 9.61
N LEU A 60 -1.45 11.34 8.35
CA LEU A 60 -2.32 11.51 7.19
C LEU A 60 -3.26 10.31 7.00
N LEU A 61 -2.74 9.09 7.13
CA LEU A 61 -3.55 7.86 7.03
C LEU A 61 -4.55 7.73 8.18
N GLN A 62 -4.14 7.98 9.42
CA GLN A 62 -5.05 7.97 10.57
C GLN A 62 -6.18 8.97 10.38
N ASN A 63 -5.86 10.21 9.99
CA ASN A 63 -6.87 11.23 9.72
C ASN A 63 -7.79 10.83 8.57
N PHE A 64 -7.25 10.21 7.51
CA PHE A 64 -8.02 9.74 6.37
C PHE A 64 -9.05 8.67 6.78
N PHE A 65 -8.69 7.78 7.70
CA PHE A 65 -9.57 6.75 8.27
C PHE A 65 -10.21 7.17 9.60
N SER A 66 -10.50 8.47 9.78
CA SER A 66 -11.27 9.00 10.91
C SER A 66 -10.70 8.64 12.29
N GLY A 67 -9.37 8.63 12.43
CA GLY A 67 -8.66 8.35 13.68
C GLY A 67 -8.48 6.86 13.99
N LYS A 68 -8.78 5.96 13.04
CA LYS A 68 -8.53 4.52 13.19
C LYS A 68 -7.06 4.24 13.55
N GLN A 69 -6.84 3.35 14.50
CA GLN A 69 -5.49 2.90 14.87
C GLN A 69 -4.85 2.13 13.71
N LEU A 70 -3.60 2.46 13.41
CA LEU A 70 -2.80 1.75 12.41
C LEU A 70 -2.18 0.50 13.04
N ASN A 71 -2.14 -0.58 12.28
CA ASN A 71 -1.51 -1.81 12.71
C ASN A 71 0.01 -1.73 12.50
N LEU A 72 0.74 -1.80 13.61
CA LEU A 72 2.20 -1.75 13.70
C LEU A 72 2.79 -3.03 14.29
N SER A 73 2.03 -4.14 14.33
CA SER A 73 2.45 -5.38 14.98
C SER A 73 3.55 -6.13 14.21
N ILE A 74 3.73 -5.82 12.93
CA ILE A 74 4.72 -6.44 12.05
C ILE A 74 5.75 -5.38 11.65
N ASN A 75 7.02 -5.79 11.57
CA ASN A 75 8.07 -4.92 11.05
C ASN A 75 7.77 -4.56 9.58
N PRO A 76 7.59 -3.26 9.24
CA PRO A 76 7.17 -2.86 7.89
C PRO A 76 8.21 -3.21 6.82
N ASP A 77 9.48 -3.36 7.18
CA ASP A 77 10.56 -3.68 6.24
C ASP A 77 10.63 -5.18 5.92
N GLU A 78 10.00 -6.02 6.74
CA GLU A 78 10.07 -7.50 6.64
C GLU A 78 8.71 -8.12 6.29
N ALA A 79 7.60 -7.39 6.47
CA ALA A 79 6.24 -7.91 6.31
C ALA A 79 6.01 -8.61 4.95
N VAL A 80 6.56 -8.06 3.86
CA VAL A 80 6.44 -8.66 2.51
C VAL A 80 7.19 -9.98 2.43
N ALA A 81 8.44 -10.02 2.91
CA ALA A 81 9.26 -11.23 2.88
C ALA A 81 8.65 -12.32 3.77
N TYR A 82 8.09 -11.94 4.91
CA TYR A 82 7.39 -12.85 5.80
C TYR A 82 6.16 -13.48 5.12
N GLY A 83 5.30 -12.68 4.51
CA GLY A 83 4.14 -13.18 3.77
C GLY A 83 4.53 -14.09 2.59
N ALA A 84 5.60 -13.74 1.86
CA ALA A 84 6.13 -14.57 0.78
C ALA A 84 6.66 -15.92 1.29
N ALA A 85 7.34 -15.94 2.44
CA ALA A 85 7.83 -17.18 3.05
C ALA A 85 6.69 -18.10 3.49
N VAL A 86 5.62 -17.54 4.06
CA VAL A 86 4.40 -18.28 4.40
C VAL A 86 3.79 -18.90 3.14
N GLN A 87 3.66 -18.13 2.06
CA GLN A 87 3.15 -18.64 0.78
C GLN A 87 4.06 -19.72 0.18
N ALA A 88 5.39 -19.58 0.30
CA ALA A 88 6.33 -20.59 -0.15
C ALA A 88 6.21 -21.90 0.65
N ALA A 89 5.96 -21.83 1.97
CA ALA A 89 5.72 -23.01 2.80
C ALA A 89 4.45 -23.76 2.37
N ILE A 90 3.37 -23.02 2.09
CA ILE A 90 2.11 -23.59 1.55
C ILE A 90 2.36 -24.32 0.24
N LEU A 91 3.07 -23.68 -0.71
CA LEU A 91 3.40 -24.29 -2.00
C LEU A 91 4.36 -25.48 -1.88
N SER A 92 5.17 -25.53 -0.82
CA SER A 92 6.09 -26.64 -0.53
C SER A 92 5.39 -27.83 0.15
N GLY A 93 4.08 -27.73 0.42
CA GLY A 93 3.29 -28.80 1.01
C GLY A 93 3.39 -28.93 2.53
N ASP A 94 3.78 -27.86 3.23
CA ASP A 94 3.72 -27.83 4.71
C ASP A 94 2.26 -28.01 5.17
N GLN A 95 2.04 -28.94 6.11
CA GLN A 95 0.72 -29.34 6.61
C GLN A 95 0.39 -28.76 7.99
N SER A 96 1.14 -27.76 8.45
CA SER A 96 0.79 -27.04 9.68
C SER A 96 -0.65 -26.50 9.59
N SER A 97 -1.44 -26.76 10.62
CA SER A 97 -2.86 -26.34 10.68
C SER A 97 -3.04 -24.83 10.60
N ALA A 98 -1.98 -24.05 10.85
CA ALA A 98 -2.01 -22.59 10.76
C ALA A 98 -2.02 -22.04 9.32
N ILE A 99 -1.72 -22.86 8.30
CA ILE A 99 -1.54 -22.41 6.91
C ILE A 99 -2.40 -23.17 5.89
N GLN A 100 -3.09 -24.25 6.30
CA GLN A 100 -3.84 -25.13 5.39
C GLN A 100 -5.01 -24.43 4.67
N ASP A 101 -5.63 -23.42 5.30
CA ASP A 101 -6.83 -22.76 4.77
C ASP A 101 -6.55 -21.44 4.04
N VAL A 102 -5.28 -21.14 3.74
CA VAL A 102 -4.91 -19.90 3.06
C VAL A 102 -5.12 -20.04 1.55
N LEU A 103 -6.14 -19.36 1.03
CA LEU A 103 -6.36 -19.18 -0.41
C LEU A 103 -6.00 -17.76 -0.83
N LEU A 104 -5.03 -17.63 -1.73
CA LEU A 104 -4.66 -16.34 -2.33
C LEU A 104 -5.38 -16.16 -3.67
N VAL A 105 -6.19 -15.12 -3.76
CA VAL A 105 -6.83 -14.66 -5.01
C VAL A 105 -6.27 -13.28 -5.32
N ASP A 106 -5.61 -13.15 -6.46
CA ASP A 106 -5.01 -11.89 -6.93
C ASP A 106 -5.68 -11.39 -8.21
N VAL A 107 -5.53 -10.11 -8.50
CA VAL A 107 -6.23 -9.41 -9.59
C VAL A 107 -5.27 -8.63 -10.47
N THR A 108 -5.71 -8.31 -11.71
CA THR A 108 -4.84 -7.56 -12.64
C THR A 108 -4.84 -6.06 -12.32
N PRO A 109 -3.68 -5.40 -12.18
CA PRO A 109 -3.64 -4.00 -11.70
C PRO A 109 -4.10 -2.98 -12.76
N LEU A 110 -4.10 -3.35 -14.04
CA LEU A 110 -4.46 -2.50 -15.17
C LEU A 110 -5.31 -3.28 -16.16
N SER A 111 -6.28 -2.60 -16.78
CA SER A 111 -7.11 -3.21 -17.82
C SER A 111 -6.23 -3.59 -19.01
N LEU A 112 -6.38 -4.81 -19.51
CA LEU A 112 -5.73 -5.31 -20.71
C LEU A 112 -6.68 -5.20 -21.89
N GLY A 113 -6.17 -4.82 -23.06
CA GLY A 113 -6.99 -4.59 -24.23
C GLY A 113 -6.17 -4.39 -25.49
N ILE A 114 -6.85 -4.06 -26.58
CA ILE A 114 -6.25 -3.83 -27.88
C ILE A 114 -6.60 -2.44 -28.40
N GLU A 115 -5.76 -1.93 -29.28
CA GLU A 115 -6.06 -0.73 -30.04
C GLU A 115 -7.09 -1.05 -31.13
N THR A 116 -8.11 -0.21 -31.27
CA THR A 116 -9.10 -0.26 -32.35
C THR A 116 -8.96 0.95 -33.27
N ALA A 117 -9.62 0.89 -34.44
CA ALA A 117 -9.57 1.95 -35.44
C ALA A 117 -9.85 3.33 -34.82
N GLY A 118 -8.98 4.30 -35.13
CA GLY A 118 -9.01 5.64 -34.53
C GLY A 118 -8.13 5.81 -33.28
N GLY A 119 -7.25 4.84 -32.97
CA GLY A 119 -6.32 4.94 -31.85
C GLY A 119 -6.97 4.77 -30.49
N VAL A 120 -8.15 4.13 -30.45
CA VAL A 120 -8.94 3.97 -29.23
C VAL A 120 -8.60 2.65 -28.56
N MET A 121 -8.26 2.68 -27.28
CA MET A 121 -8.04 1.48 -26.47
C MET A 121 -9.38 0.82 -26.13
N THR A 122 -9.59 -0.39 -26.64
CA THR A 122 -10.72 -1.25 -26.27
C THR A 122 -10.26 -2.30 -25.27
N LYS A 123 -10.83 -2.24 -24.08
CA LYS A 123 -10.51 -3.16 -22.98
C LYS A 123 -11.16 -4.52 -23.22
N ILE A 124 -10.40 -5.58 -22.96
CA ILE A 124 -10.82 -6.99 -23.04
C ILE A 124 -10.90 -7.58 -21.62
N ILE A 125 -9.93 -7.25 -20.78
CA ILE A 125 -9.88 -7.63 -19.37
C ILE A 125 -9.86 -6.33 -18.58
N GLU A 126 -10.82 -6.13 -17.67
CA GLU A 126 -10.83 -4.96 -16.80
C GLU A 126 -9.80 -5.11 -15.67
N ARG A 127 -9.35 -3.98 -15.12
CA ARG A 127 -8.53 -4.01 -13.90
C ARG A 127 -9.36 -4.49 -12.71
N ASN A 128 -8.67 -5.05 -11.73
CA ASN A 128 -9.21 -5.72 -10.55
C ASN A 128 -10.04 -6.97 -10.92
#